data_AF-S2KFW8-F1
#
_entry.id   AF-S2KFW8-F1
#
_cell.length_a   1.000
_cell.length_b   1.000
_cell.length_c   1.000
_cell.angle_alpha   90.00
_cell.angle_beta   90.00
_cell.angle_gamma   90.00
#
_symmetry.space_group_name_H-M   'P 1'
#
loop_
_entity.id
_entity.type
_entity.pdbx_description
1 polymer ?
#
loop_
_entity_poly.entity_id
_entity_poly.type
_entity_poly.pdbx_seq_one_letter_code
_entity_poly.pdbx_strand_id
1 'polypeptide(L)'
;MKKRSYVKTNAIIYDSDQEVNEVEETDITPGDEQSCQPKKSFHISRKKTLSLGQFQNGDAFIDIRELYPCKKSKKVRRGRGICLTLTQWRKIVGLMPEIEQSIREILSKNEA
;
A
#
# COMPACT_ATOMS: atom_id res chain seq x y z
N MET A 1 -18.39 -11.88 19.21
CA MET A 1 -17.02 -11.34 19.04
C MET A 1 -16.36 -12.03 17.85
N LYS A 2 -16.00 -11.31 16.77
CA LYS A 2 -15.32 -11.91 15.60
C LYS A 2 -13.80 -11.91 15.84
N LYS A 3 -13.18 -13.10 15.91
CA LYS A 3 -11.71 -13.25 15.97
C LYS A 3 -11.12 -12.92 14.59
N ARG A 4 -10.18 -11.98 14.53
CA ARG A 4 -9.38 -11.70 13.33
C ARG A 4 -8.10 -12.53 13.37
N SER A 5 -7.77 -13.20 12.27
CA SER A 5 -6.54 -13.97 12.09
C SER A 5 -5.50 -13.12 11.34
N TYR A 6 -4.27 -13.10 11.84
CA TYR A 6 -3.15 -12.38 11.22
C TYR A 6 -2.33 -13.31 10.33
N VAL A 7 -1.89 -12.80 9.18
CA VAL A 7 -0.90 -13.47 8.31
C VAL A 7 0.36 -12.63 8.35
N LYS A 8 1.41 -13.16 8.98
CA LYS A 8 2.74 -12.56 9.06
C LYS A 8 3.46 -12.87 7.75
N THR A 9 3.60 -11.88 6.87
CA THR A 9 4.34 -12.04 5.60
C THR A 9 5.78 -11.60 5.77
N ASN A 10 6.73 -12.49 5.46
CA ASN A 10 8.15 -12.18 5.39
C ASN A 10 8.43 -11.46 4.06
N ALA A 11 8.31 -10.13 4.03
CA ALA A 11 8.79 -9.33 2.91
C ALA A 11 10.18 -8.76 3.27
N ILE A 12 11.15 -8.90 2.37
CA ILE A 12 12.46 -8.27 2.49
C ILE A 12 12.27 -6.81 2.05
N ILE A 13 12.35 -5.87 3.00
CA ILE A 13 12.22 -4.43 2.77
C ILE A 13 13.62 -3.87 2.54
N TYR A 14 13.90 -3.39 1.33
CA TYR A 14 15.06 -2.55 1.07
C TYR A 14 14.65 -1.10 1.37
N ASP A 15 14.92 -0.67 2.60
CA ASP A 15 14.63 0.69 3.05
C ASP A 15 15.83 1.57 2.69
N SER A 16 15.74 2.34 1.60
CA SER A 16 16.76 3.33 1.22
C SER A 16 16.77 4.57 2.13
N ASP A 17 15.82 4.67 3.08
CA ASP A 17 15.58 5.88 3.88
C ASP A 17 15.76 5.62 5.39
N GLN A 18 16.85 4.96 5.78
CA GLN A 18 17.23 4.85 7.20
C GLN A 18 17.66 6.22 7.77
N GLU A 19 16.70 6.95 8.33
CA GLU A 19 16.93 7.67 9.59
C GLU A 19 15.82 7.37 10.60
N VAL A 20 16.28 6.98 11.77
CA VAL A 20 15.61 6.31 12.87
C VAL A 20 14.57 7.23 13.52
N ASN A 21 13.38 6.71 13.75
CA ASN A 21 12.57 6.99 14.94
C ASN A 21 11.51 5.89 15.05
N GLU A 22 11.53 5.15 16.15
CA GLU A 22 10.49 4.21 16.53
C GLU A 22 9.16 4.97 16.61
N VAL A 23 8.18 4.61 15.79
CA VAL A 23 6.82 5.13 15.89
C VAL A 23 5.92 3.95 16.19
N GLU A 24 5.35 3.95 17.40
CA GLU A 24 4.39 2.96 17.86
C GLU A 24 3.21 2.81 16.87
N GLU A 25 2.90 1.56 16.52
CA GLU A 25 1.74 1.19 15.72
C GLU A 25 0.46 1.55 16.48
N THR A 26 -0.23 2.60 16.04
CA THR A 26 -1.55 2.95 16.57
C THR A 26 -2.64 2.51 15.59
N ASP A 27 -3.49 1.61 16.08
CA ASP A 27 -4.73 1.18 15.41
C ASP A 27 -5.64 2.38 15.16
N ILE A 28 -5.99 2.65 13.89
CA ILE A 28 -7.00 3.64 13.52
C ILE A 28 -8.23 2.90 13.01
N THR A 29 -9.25 2.80 13.86
CA THR A 29 -10.58 2.30 13.52
C THR A 29 -11.22 3.20 12.46
N PRO A 30 -11.72 2.68 11.33
CA PRO A 30 -12.49 3.47 10.39
C PRO A 30 -13.85 3.79 11.02
N GLY A 31 -14.06 5.07 11.34
CA GLY A 31 -15.36 5.59 11.74
C GLY A 31 -16.36 5.52 10.58
N ASP A 32 -17.57 5.11 10.91
CA ASP A 32 -18.68 4.78 10.01
C ASP A 32 -18.99 5.90 8.99
N GLU A 33 -18.90 5.54 7.69
CA GLU A 33 -19.75 6.03 6.59
C GLU A 33 -19.50 5.20 5.31
N GLN A 34 -20.59 4.61 4.83
CA GLN A 34 -20.89 3.89 3.56
C GLN A 34 -19.78 3.43 2.58
N SER A 35 -19.71 2.09 2.44
CA SER A 35 -19.52 1.31 1.20
C SER A 35 -18.41 1.68 0.22
N CYS A 36 -17.14 1.54 0.61
CA CYS A 36 -15.98 1.20 -0.24
C CYS A 36 -14.72 1.08 0.63
N GLN A 37 -14.85 0.49 1.83
CA GLN A 37 -13.71 0.38 2.75
C GLN A 37 -12.76 -0.74 2.28
N PRO A 38 -11.44 -0.52 2.31
CA PRO A 38 -10.49 -1.57 1.97
C PRO A 38 -10.63 -2.74 2.95
N LYS A 39 -10.77 -3.95 2.41
CA LYS A 39 -10.88 -5.19 3.20
C LYS A 39 -9.55 -5.56 3.83
N LYS A 40 -8.45 -5.22 3.16
CA LYS A 40 -7.09 -5.50 3.60
C LYS A 40 -6.16 -4.38 3.15
N SER A 41 -5.22 -3.99 3.99
CA SER A 41 -4.20 -3.00 3.69
C SER A 41 -2.82 -3.52 4.05
N PHE A 42 -1.81 -3.02 3.35
CA PHE A 42 -0.41 -3.37 3.48
C PHE A 42 0.41 -2.09 3.41
N HIS A 43 1.30 -1.88 4.38
CA HIS A 43 2.19 -0.72 4.36
C HIS A 43 3.34 -0.99 3.39
N ILE A 44 3.57 -0.04 2.47
CA ILE A 44 4.73 -0.06 1.55
C ILE A 44 5.82 0.89 2.07
N SER A 45 5.42 2.00 2.70
CA SER A 45 6.30 2.89 3.45
C SER A 45 5.54 3.65 4.54
N ARG A 46 6.24 4.44 5.36
CA ARG A 46 5.66 5.19 6.51
C ARG A 46 4.37 5.95 6.19
N LYS A 47 4.21 6.42 4.96
CA LYS A 47 3.05 7.20 4.51
C LYS A 47 2.38 6.61 3.27
N LYS A 48 2.71 5.40 2.84
CA LYS A 48 2.16 4.79 1.62
C LYS A 48 1.62 3.41 1.92
N THR A 49 0.41 3.15 1.45
CA THR A 49 -0.31 1.90 1.70
C THR A 49 -0.85 1.34 0.40
N LEU A 50 -0.74 0.02 0.22
CA LEU A 50 -1.46 -0.77 -0.77
C LEU A 50 -2.70 -1.34 -0.11
N SER A 51 -3.87 -1.14 -0.68
CA SER A 51 -5.15 -1.59 -0.11
C SER A 51 -5.97 -2.35 -1.14
N LEU A 52 -6.55 -3.48 -0.73
CA LEU A 52 -7.50 -4.26 -1.51
C LEU A 52 -8.92 -3.90 -1.09
N GLY A 53 -9.74 -3.45 -2.02
CA GLY A 53 -11.13 -3.08 -1.78
C GLY A 53 -12.08 -3.68 -2.80
N GLN A 54 -13.36 -3.31 -2.68
CA GLN A 54 -14.40 -3.59 -3.66
C GLN A 54 -15.19 -2.31 -3.94
N PHE A 55 -15.47 -2.05 -5.21
CA PHE A 55 -16.38 -1.00 -5.65
C PHE A 55 -17.83 -1.37 -5.35
N GLN A 56 -18.75 -0.40 -5.47
CA GLN A 56 -20.18 -0.62 -5.25
C GLN A 56 -20.79 -1.67 -6.19
N ASN A 57 -20.24 -1.82 -7.39
CA ASN A 57 -20.66 -2.84 -8.36
C ASN A 57 -20.13 -4.25 -8.04
N GLY A 58 -19.33 -4.42 -6.97
CA GLY A 58 -18.76 -5.70 -6.55
C GLY A 58 -17.35 -5.99 -7.09
N ASP A 59 -16.86 -5.20 -8.05
CA ASP A 59 -15.53 -5.39 -8.63
C ASP A 59 -14.43 -5.09 -7.62
N ALA A 60 -13.42 -5.95 -7.55
CA ALA A 60 -12.27 -5.74 -6.69
C ALA A 60 -11.27 -4.75 -7.32
N PHE A 61 -10.59 -4.01 -6.45
CA PHE A 61 -9.57 -3.04 -6.85
C PHE A 61 -8.39 -3.04 -5.90
N ILE A 62 -7.26 -2.53 -6.38
CA ILE A 62 -6.05 -2.31 -5.59
C ILE A 62 -5.74 -0.81 -5.61
N ASP A 63 -5.80 -0.16 -4.45
CA ASP A 63 -5.45 1.26 -4.27
C ASP A 63 -4.05 1.37 -3.67
N ILE A 64 -3.15 2.05 -4.36
CA ILE A 64 -1.80 2.37 -3.87
C ILE A 64 -1.78 3.87 -3.62
N ARG A 65 -1.69 4.27 -2.35
CA ARG A 65 -1.94 5.66 -1.97
C ARG A 65 -1.16 6.14 -0.76
N GLU A 66 -0.82 7.43 -0.80
CA GLU A 66 -0.31 8.18 0.33
C GLU A 66 -1.42 8.38 1.39
N LEU A 67 -1.11 8.07 2.65
CA LEU A 67 -2.00 8.27 3.79
C LEU A 67 -1.32 9.20 4.80
N TYR A 68 -2.01 10.28 5.16
CA TYR A 68 -1.53 11.26 6.15
C TYR A 68 -2.45 11.26 7.38
N PRO A 69 -1.91 11.19 8.60
CA PRO A 69 -2.72 11.37 9.79
C PRO A 69 -3.23 12.82 9.82
N CYS A 70 -4.53 13.01 10.06
CA CYS A 70 -5.06 14.35 10.29
C CYS A 70 -4.84 14.72 11.76
N LYS A 71 -4.10 15.80 12.04
CA LYS A 71 -3.88 16.23 13.45
C LYS A 71 -5.16 16.68 14.15
N LYS A 72 -6.18 17.09 13.39
CA LYS A 72 -7.45 17.65 13.90
C LYS A 72 -8.60 16.62 13.96
N SER A 73 -8.44 15.44 13.35
CA SER A 73 -9.49 14.43 13.32
C SER A 73 -8.89 13.03 13.40
N LYS A 74 -9.58 12.06 13.99
CA LYS A 74 -9.16 10.65 13.97
C LYS A 74 -9.22 10.02 12.57
N LYS A 75 -9.47 10.80 11.51
CA LYS A 75 -9.57 10.35 10.12
C LYS A 75 -8.22 10.51 9.41
N VAL A 76 -7.97 9.60 8.48
CA VAL A 76 -6.78 9.63 7.62
C VAL A 76 -7.07 10.44 6.36
N ARG A 77 -6.22 11.42 6.05
CA ARG A 77 -6.31 12.19 4.81
C ARG A 77 -5.66 11.41 3.67
N ARG A 78 -6.42 11.19 2.59
CA ARG A 78 -5.92 10.57 1.36
C ARG A 78 -5.06 11.57 0.58
N GLY A 79 -3.83 11.17 0.28
CA GLY A 79 -2.89 11.89 -0.58
C GLY A 79 -2.88 11.34 -2.00
N ARG A 80 -1.74 11.51 -2.68
CA ARG A 80 -1.56 11.06 -4.07
C ARG A 80 -1.59 9.54 -4.12
N GLY A 81 -2.16 9.00 -5.19
CA GLY A 81 -2.28 7.56 -5.36
C GLY A 81 -3.17 7.17 -6.52
N ILE A 82 -3.13 5.89 -6.88
CA ILE A 82 -3.85 5.31 -8.00
C ILE A 82 -4.68 4.13 -7.52
N CYS A 83 -5.90 4.04 -8.05
CA CYS A 83 -6.77 2.87 -7.88
C CYS A 83 -6.73 2.06 -9.17
N LEU A 84 -6.27 0.82 -9.07
CA LEU A 84 -6.07 -0.10 -10.18
C LEU A 84 -7.19 -1.13 -10.22
N THR A 85 -7.69 -1.40 -11.41
CA THR A 85 -8.51 -2.59 -11.64
C THR A 85 -7.66 -3.86 -11.48
N LEU A 86 -8.29 -5.00 -11.20
CA LEU A 86 -7.55 -6.27 -11.13
C LEU A 86 -6.81 -6.60 -12.44
N THR A 87 -7.37 -6.23 -13.59
CA THR A 87 -6.72 -6.43 -14.88
C THR A 87 -5.43 -5.62 -15.00
N GLN A 88 -5.45 -4.35 -14.59
CA GLN A 88 -4.25 -3.50 -14.57
C GLN A 88 -3.21 -4.06 -13.59
N TRP A 89 -3.63 -4.46 -12.40
CA TRP A 89 -2.72 -5.04 -11.41
C TRP A 89 -2.05 -6.33 -11.91
N ARG A 90 -2.81 -7.25 -12.50
CA ARG A 90 -2.26 -8.50 -13.05
C ARG A 90 -1.25 -8.24 -14.16
N LYS A 91 -1.49 -7.23 -15.02
CA LYS A 91 -0.52 -6.82 -16.05
C LYS A 91 0.77 -6.31 -15.41
N ILE A 92 0.68 -5.46 -14.40
CA ILE A 92 1.86 -4.96 -13.66
C ILE A 92 2.66 -6.13 -13.07
N VAL A 93 1.99 -7.08 -12.42
CA VAL A 93 2.64 -8.28 -11.86
C VAL A 93 3.35 -9.10 -12.96
N GLY A 94 2.73 -9.25 -14.13
CA GLY A 94 3.35 -9.94 -15.26
C GLY A 94 4.60 -9.25 -15.81
N LEU A 95 4.69 -7.93 -15.69
CA LEU A 95 5.83 -7.12 -16.14
C LEU A 95 6.97 -7.04 -15.11
N MET A 96 6.80 -7.59 -13.90
CA MET A 96 7.81 -7.49 -12.84
C MET A 96 9.21 -7.97 -13.28
N PRO A 97 9.39 -9.09 -14.00
CA PRO A 97 10.73 -9.53 -14.42
C PRO A 97 11.45 -8.51 -15.33
N GLU A 98 10.72 -7.92 -16.28
CA GLU A 98 11.25 -6.91 -17.22
C GLU A 98 11.58 -5.59 -16.50
N ILE A 99 10.73 -5.19 -15.54
CA ILE A 99 10.96 -4.04 -14.68
C ILE A 99 12.23 -4.24 -13.84
N GLU A 100 12.39 -5.41 -13.21
CA GLU A 100 13.57 -5.74 -12.39
C GLU A 100 14.85 -5.79 -13.23
N GLN A 101 14.78 -6.31 -14.46
CA GLN A 101 15.90 -6.25 -15.38
C GLN A 101 16.27 -4.79 -15.73
N SER A 102 15.28 -3.98 -16.08
CA SER A 102 15.48 -2.57 -16.43
C SER A 102 16.09 -1.77 -15.27
N ILE A 103 15.67 -2.05 -14.02
CA ILE A 103 16.25 -1.44 -12.82
C ILE A 103 17.74 -1.77 -12.71
N ARG A 104 18.13 -3.05 -12.87
CA ARG A 104 19.55 -3.46 -12.83
C ARG A 104 20.39 -2.74 -13.87
N GLU A 105 19.88 -2.62 -15.11
CA GLU A 105 20.57 -1.95 -16.20
C GLU A 105 20.75 -0.43 -15.96
N ILE A 106 19.76 0.22 -15.34
CA ILE A 106 19.85 1.64 -14.97
C ILE A 106 20.88 1.83 -13.85
N LEU A 107 20.85 0.97 -12.82
CA LEU A 107 21.76 1.09 -11.69
C LEU A 107 23.22 0.83 -12.11
N SER A 108 23.48 -0.17 -12.96
CA SER A 108 24.85 -0.45 -13.44
C SER A 108 25.44 0.68 -14.29
N LYS A 109 24.59 1.47 -14.95
CA LYS A 109 25.05 2.64 -15.74
C LYS A 109 25.44 3.84 -14.88
N ASN A 110 24.95 3.91 -13.65
CA ASN A 110 25.27 5.01 -12.74
C ASN A 110 26.58 4.78 -11.97
N GLU A 111 27.16 3.57 -12.05
CA GLU A 111 28.41 3.20 -11.41
C GLU A 111 29.63 3.22 -12.36
N ALA A 112 29.42 3.48 -13.65
CA ALA A 112 30.44 3.55 -14.70
C ALA A 112 30.70 5.00 -15.13
#